data_AF-A0A1L7JMR1-F1
#
_entry.id   AF-A0A1L7JMR1-F1
#
_cell.length_a   1.000
_cell.length_b   1.000
_cell.length_c   1.000
_cell.angle_alpha   90.00
_cell.angle_beta   90.00
_cell.angle_gamma   90.00
#
_symmetry.space_group_name_H-M   'P 1'
#
loop_
_entity.id
_entity.type
_entity.pdbx_description
1 polymer ?
#
loop_
_entity_poly.entity_id
_entity_poly.type
_entity_poly.pdbx_seq_one_letter_code
_entity_poly.pdbx_strand_id
1 'polypeptide(L)'
;MIYLNTVRKIKLTILGDTETRNKQYKWIRDEQYNQYRALNLSMTYMVTNLMLKNNESGLENRKEKDILKIENKIKKDEENLKKELAKKKINEEKIENIKFNIEELKSEKEKLENELKNIKEYRSNIDEEFKKCMLMIYIMF
;
A
#
# COMPACT_ATOMS: atom_id res chain seq x y z
N MET A 1 -21.99 18.55 11.15
CA MET A 1 -22.94 18.10 12.19
C MET A 1 -22.32 16.91 12.90
N ILE A 2 -21.70 17.13 14.07
CA ILE A 2 -21.09 16.05 14.85
C ILE A 2 -22.22 15.41 15.65
N TYR A 3 -22.57 14.16 15.32
CA TYR A 3 -23.51 13.38 16.14
C TYR A 3 -22.84 13.09 17.49
N LEU A 4 -23.28 13.76 18.55
CA LEU A 4 -23.00 13.34 19.92
C LEU A 4 -23.80 12.07 20.18
N ASN A 5 -23.19 10.91 19.92
CA ASN A 5 -23.76 9.63 20.34
C ASN A 5 -23.76 9.59 21.87
N THR A 6 -24.90 9.87 22.49
CA THR A 6 -25.10 9.66 23.93
C THR A 6 -25.03 8.17 24.22
N VAL A 7 -23.86 7.70 24.66
CA VAL A 7 -23.68 6.31 25.07
C VAL A 7 -24.50 6.08 26.34
N ARG A 8 -25.45 5.14 26.28
CA ARG A 8 -26.32 4.83 27.43
C ARG A 8 -25.45 4.25 28.55
N LYS A 9 -25.32 4.96 29.66
CA LYS A 9 -24.53 4.49 30.82
C LYS A 9 -25.22 3.25 31.40
N ILE A 10 -24.56 2.10 31.33
CA ILE A 10 -25.02 0.87 31.98
C ILE A 10 -24.67 0.98 33.46
N LYS A 11 -25.68 0.91 34.33
CA LYS A 11 -25.48 0.89 35.78
C LYS A 11 -25.38 -0.57 36.22
N LEU A 12 -24.15 -1.03 36.49
CA LEU A 12 -23.88 -2.37 37.03
C LEU A 12 -23.97 -2.32 38.55
N THR A 13 -24.67 -3.28 39.14
CA THR A 13 -24.69 -3.49 40.59
C THR A 13 -24.29 -4.93 40.86
N ILE A 14 -23.17 -5.10 41.55
CA ILE A 14 -22.64 -6.42 41.88
C ILE A 14 -23.12 -6.82 43.27
N LEU A 15 -23.78 -7.98 43.35
CA LEU A 15 -24.25 -8.58 44.60
C LEU A 15 -23.07 -9.28 45.29
N GLY A 16 -22.84 -8.98 46.57
CA GLY A 16 -21.73 -9.54 47.36
C GLY A 16 -21.35 -8.64 48.53
N ASP A 17 -20.44 -9.12 49.38
CA ASP A 17 -19.85 -8.31 50.44
C ASP A 17 -19.04 -7.13 49.85
N THR A 18 -18.77 -6.12 50.67
CA THR A 18 -18.14 -4.87 50.21
C THR A 18 -16.75 -5.09 49.62
N GLU A 19 -15.98 -6.05 50.12
CA GLU A 19 -14.62 -6.30 49.66
C GLU A 19 -14.62 -6.97 48.28
N THR A 20 -15.42 -8.02 48.11
CA THR A 20 -15.59 -8.72 46.82
C THR A 20 -16.13 -7.78 45.75
N ARG A 21 -17.14 -6.97 46.11
CA ARG A 21 -17.74 -5.97 45.22
C ARG A 21 -16.70 -4.94 44.74
N ASN A 22 -15.83 -4.44 45.63
CA ASN A 22 -14.80 -3.47 45.27
C ASN A 22 -13.73 -4.07 44.35
N LYS A 23 -13.30 -5.31 44.60
CA LYS A 23 -12.35 -6.04 43.73
C LYS A 23 -12.93 -6.22 42.32
N GLN A 24 -14.19 -6.62 42.21
CA GLN A 24 -14.84 -6.83 40.92
C GLN A 24 -15.06 -5.52 40.16
N TYR A 25 -15.45 -4.43 40.83
CA TYR A 25 -15.52 -3.12 40.16
C TYR A 25 -14.17 -2.63 39.66
N LYS A 26 -13.08 -2.89 40.40
CA LYS A 26 -11.72 -2.57 39.95
C LYS A 26 -11.38 -3.38 38.68
N TRP A 27 -11.60 -4.70 38.72
CA TRP A 27 -11.37 -5.56 37.55
C TRP A 27 -12.15 -5.10 36.31
N ILE A 28 -13.44 -4.78 36.46
CA ILE A 28 -14.26 -4.27 35.34
C ILE A 28 -13.67 -2.98 34.76
N ARG A 29 -13.21 -2.05 35.61
CA ARG A 29 -12.60 -0.79 35.13
C ARG A 29 -11.28 -1.03 34.42
N ASP A 30 -10.44 -1.90 34.97
CA ASP A 30 -9.15 -2.25 34.37
C ASP A 30 -9.36 -2.93 33.01
N GLU A 31 -10.33 -3.84 32.92
CA GLU A 31 -10.69 -4.53 31.69
C GLU A 31 -11.29 -3.58 30.63
N GLN A 32 -12.19 -2.67 31.05
CA GLN A 32 -12.70 -1.63 30.16
C GLN A 32 -11.58 -0.74 29.61
N TYR A 33 -10.63 -0.35 30.47
CA TYR A 33 -9.48 0.44 30.04
C TYR A 33 -8.63 -0.32 29.00
N ASN A 34 -8.36 -1.60 29.25
CA ASN A 34 -7.64 -2.47 28.32
C ASN A 34 -8.37 -2.60 26.96
N GLN A 35 -9.69 -2.74 26.97
CA GLN A 35 -10.49 -2.80 25.75
C GLN A 35 -10.46 -1.50 24.95
N TYR A 36 -10.64 -0.35 25.60
CA TYR A 36 -10.53 0.97 24.95
C TYR A 36 -9.15 1.16 24.33
N ARG A 37 -8.12 0.76 25.06
CA ARG A 37 -6.74 0.83 24.60
C ARG A 37 -6.49 -0.05 23.38
N ALA A 38 -6.92 -1.32 23.43
CA ALA A 38 -6.80 -2.25 22.30
C ALA A 38 -7.52 -1.71 21.07
N LEU A 39 -8.73 -1.18 21.24
CA LEU A 39 -9.51 -0.57 20.17
C LEU A 39 -8.77 0.61 19.52
N ASN A 40 -8.22 1.53 20.33
CA ASN A 40 -7.47 2.68 19.82
C ASN A 40 -6.23 2.24 19.04
N LEU A 41 -5.52 1.21 19.52
CA LEU A 41 -4.36 0.66 18.83
C LEU A 41 -4.77 0.02 17.49
N SER A 42 -5.85 -0.77 17.48
CA SER A 42 -6.38 -1.39 16.26
C SER A 42 -6.85 -0.35 15.25
N MET A 43 -7.54 0.71 15.69
CA MET A 43 -7.96 1.79 14.79
C MET A 43 -6.76 2.51 14.18
N THR A 44 -5.76 2.84 15.00
CA THR A 44 -4.50 3.43 14.52
C THR A 44 -3.81 2.52 13.51
N TYR A 45 -3.75 1.21 13.79
CA TYR A 45 -3.19 0.23 12.86
C TYR A 45 -3.90 0.27 11.50
N MET A 46 -5.23 0.18 11.52
CA MET A 46 -6.03 0.13 10.31
C MET A 46 -5.90 1.41 9.49
N VAL A 47 -5.99 2.58 10.13
CA VAL A 47 -5.90 3.88 9.44
C VAL A 47 -4.52 4.08 8.84
N THR A 48 -3.45 3.81 9.59
CA THR A 48 -2.08 3.97 9.08
C THR A 48 -1.80 3.00 7.94
N ASN A 49 -2.18 1.73 8.08
CA ASN A 49 -2.01 0.75 7.00
C ASN A 49 -2.78 1.15 5.74
N LEU A 50 -3.99 1.69 5.88
CA LEU A 50 -4.77 2.21 4.74
C LEU A 50 -4.07 3.40 4.06
N MET A 51 -3.54 4.34 4.84
CA MET A 51 -2.81 5.51 4.31
C MET A 51 -1.54 5.09 3.57
N LEU A 52 -0.74 4.20 4.16
CA LEU A 52 0.47 3.65 3.53
C LEU A 52 0.14 2.95 2.22
N LYS A 53 -0.88 2.07 2.23
CA LYS A 53 -1.34 1.38 1.04
C LYS A 53 -1.77 2.37 -0.05
N ASN A 54 -2.56 3.39 0.29
CA ASN A 54 -3.08 4.34 -0.72
C ASN A 54 -2.00 5.22 -1.34
N ASN A 55 -0.97 5.60 -0.58
CA ASN A 55 0.11 6.44 -1.08
C ASN A 55 1.03 5.65 -2.03
N GLU A 56 1.56 4.52 -1.55
CA GLU A 56 2.57 3.71 -2.24
C GLU A 56 1.97 2.94 -3.42
N SER A 57 0.78 2.31 -3.24
CA SER A 57 0.13 1.58 -4.34
C SER A 57 -0.29 2.50 -5.49
N GLY A 58 -0.59 3.77 -5.20
CA GLY A 58 -0.88 4.75 -6.24
C GLY A 58 0.33 5.02 -7.14
N LEU A 59 1.53 5.11 -6.55
CA LEU A 59 2.78 5.31 -7.27
C LEU A 59 3.18 4.07 -8.09
N GLU A 60 3.15 2.89 -7.47
CA GLU A 60 3.43 1.61 -8.16
C GLU A 60 2.51 1.42 -9.36
N ASN A 61 1.19 1.57 -9.17
CA ASN A 61 0.20 1.41 -10.23
C ASN A 61 0.40 2.41 -11.39
N ARG A 62 0.85 3.64 -11.09
CA ARG A 62 1.16 4.63 -12.13
C ARG A 62 2.37 4.19 -12.95
N LYS A 63 3.44 3.77 -12.30
CA LYS A 63 4.67 3.30 -12.96
C LYS A 63 4.42 2.04 -13.78
N GLU A 64 3.67 1.07 -13.25
CA GLU A 64 3.27 -0.14 -14.00
C GLU A 64 2.45 0.21 -15.25
N LYS A 65 1.54 1.20 -15.16
CA LYS A 65 0.81 1.69 -16.33
C LYS A 65 1.71 2.35 -17.37
N ASP A 66 2.71 3.11 -16.94
CA ASP A 66 3.62 3.78 -17.87
C ASP A 66 4.54 2.77 -18.57
N ILE A 67 5.05 1.77 -17.84
CA ILE A 67 5.77 0.63 -18.43
C ILE A 67 4.90 -0.07 -19.47
N LEU A 68 3.64 -0.39 -19.15
CA LEU A 68 2.73 -1.05 -20.06
C LEU A 68 2.46 -0.22 -21.34
N LYS A 69 2.35 1.10 -21.23
CA LYS A 69 2.23 1.99 -22.40
C LYS A 69 3.44 1.88 -23.30
N ILE A 70 4.65 1.88 -22.73
CA ILE A 70 5.90 1.76 -23.49
C ILE A 70 5.99 0.37 -24.15
N GLU A 71 5.66 -0.70 -23.43
CA GLU A 71 5.63 -2.05 -24.01
C GLU A 71 4.70 -2.15 -25.21
N ASN A 72 3.52 -1.52 -25.14
CA ASN A 72 2.58 -1.50 -26.24
C ASN A 72 3.11 -0.70 -27.44
N LYS A 73 3.84 0.41 -27.20
CA LYS A 73 4.52 1.16 -28.26
C LYS A 73 5.61 0.31 -28.92
N ILE A 74 6.47 -0.34 -28.13
CA ILE A 74 7.53 -1.23 -28.63
C ILE A 74 6.92 -2.34 -29.50
N LYS A 75 5.88 -3.03 -29.02
CA LYS A 75 5.20 -4.08 -29.80
C LYS A 75 4.69 -3.57 -31.14
N LYS A 76 4.08 -2.39 -31.15
CA LYS A 76 3.58 -1.76 -32.38
C LYS A 76 4.72 -1.45 -33.36
N ASP A 77 5.85 -0.95 -32.86
CA ASP A 77 7.00 -0.64 -33.69
C ASP A 77 7.72 -1.90 -34.19
N GLU A 78 7.78 -2.96 -33.39
CA GLU A 78 8.27 -4.28 -33.83
C GLU A 78 7.38 -4.88 -34.93
N GLU A 79 6.06 -4.75 -34.84
CA GLU A 79 5.14 -5.15 -35.91
C GLU A 79 5.35 -4.32 -37.19
N ASN A 80 5.53 -3.00 -37.05
CA ASN A 80 5.82 -2.12 -38.18
C ASN A 80 7.14 -2.50 -38.86
N LEU A 81 8.18 -2.81 -38.07
CA LEU A 81 9.47 -3.27 -38.56
C LEU A 81 9.34 -4.56 -39.37
N LYS A 82 8.60 -5.55 -38.85
CA LYS A 82 8.33 -6.81 -39.56
C LYS A 82 7.62 -6.56 -40.90
N LYS A 83 6.65 -5.65 -40.93
CA LYS A 83 5.93 -5.29 -42.16
C LYS A 83 6.84 -4.62 -43.19
N GLU A 84 7.72 -3.71 -42.78
CA GLU A 84 8.67 -3.05 -43.70
C GLU A 84 9.70 -4.04 -44.26
N LEU A 85 10.20 -4.96 -43.44
CA LEU A 85 11.14 -6.00 -43.87
C LEU A 85 10.52 -6.99 -44.86
N ALA A 86 9.20 -7.20 -44.82
CA ALA A 86 8.49 -8.10 -45.73
C ALA A 86 8.17 -7.48 -47.11
N LYS A 87 8.47 -6.19 -47.33
CA LYS A 87 8.16 -5.51 -48.60
C LYS A 87 9.15 -5.90 -49.69
N LYS A 88 8.64 -6.00 -50.93
CA LYS A 88 9.46 -6.23 -52.14
C LYS A 88 10.53 -5.16 -52.38
N LYS A 89 10.26 -3.91 -51.98
CA LYS A 89 11.22 -2.81 -52.00
C LYS A 89 11.37 -2.30 -50.58
N ILE A 90 12.55 -2.53 -50.01
CA ILE A 90 12.88 -2.15 -48.64
C ILE A 90 13.18 -0.64 -48.61
N ASN A 91 12.73 0.02 -47.54
CA ASN A 91 13.13 1.39 -47.19
C ASN A 91 14.05 1.31 -45.96
N GLU A 92 15.36 1.36 -46.20
CA GLU A 92 16.40 1.18 -45.18
C GLU A 92 16.37 2.30 -44.13
N GLU A 93 16.24 3.56 -44.56
CA GLU A 93 16.13 4.72 -43.67
C GLU A 93 14.96 4.58 -42.69
N LYS A 94 13.81 4.11 -43.18
CA LYS A 94 12.63 3.86 -42.33
C LYS A 94 12.87 2.73 -41.33
N ILE A 95 13.56 1.67 -41.74
CA ILE A 95 13.91 0.54 -40.86
C ILE A 95 14.84 1.02 -39.74
N GLU A 96 15.85 1.82 -40.08
CA GLU A 96 16.82 2.33 -39.13
C GLU A 96 16.17 3.25 -38.10
N ASN A 97 15.27 4.14 -38.54
CA ASN A 97 14.46 4.98 -37.66
C ASN A 97 13.58 4.16 -36.70
N ILE A 98 12.92 3.10 -37.18
CA ILE A 98 12.10 2.24 -36.32
C ILE A 98 12.96 1.50 -35.29
N LYS A 99 14.13 0.99 -35.69
CA LYS A 99 15.07 0.32 -34.77
C LYS A 99 15.57 1.29 -33.70
N PHE A 100 15.94 2.51 -34.08
CA PHE A 100 16.38 3.54 -33.15
C PHE A 100 15.30 3.85 -32.10
N ASN A 101 14.06 4.06 -32.54
CA ASN A 101 12.93 4.31 -31.63
C ASN A 101 12.69 3.14 -30.66
N ILE A 102 12.77 1.89 -31.15
CA ILE A 102 12.63 0.71 -30.29
C ILE A 102 13.72 0.67 -29.22
N GLU A 103 14.96 0.99 -29.58
CA GLU A 103 16.10 1.00 -28.66
C GLU A 103 15.92 2.08 -27.58
N GLU A 104 15.49 3.28 -27.98
CA GLU A 104 15.22 4.39 -27.06
C GLU A 104 14.11 4.02 -26.07
N LEU A 105 13.00 3.46 -26.57
CA LEU A 105 11.88 3.02 -25.73
C LEU A 105 12.28 1.88 -24.78
N LYS A 106 13.17 0.97 -25.20
CA LYS A 106 13.70 -0.08 -24.32
C LYS A 106 14.54 0.50 -23.18
N SER A 107 15.39 1.48 -23.47
CA SER A 107 16.17 2.18 -22.44
C SER A 107 15.26 2.94 -21.46
N GLU A 108 14.21 3.62 -21.96
CA GLU A 108 13.22 4.29 -21.11
C GLU A 108 12.48 3.27 -20.22
N LYS A 109 12.06 2.13 -20.80
CA LYS A 109 11.40 1.06 -20.07
C LYS A 109 12.29 0.55 -18.92
N GLU A 110 13.55 0.27 -19.18
CA GLU A 110 14.49 -0.24 -18.17
C GLU A 110 14.65 0.74 -16.99
N LYS A 111 14.72 2.05 -17.28
CA LYS A 111 14.76 3.09 -16.23
C LYS A 111 13.50 3.04 -15.36
N LEU A 112 12.32 2.94 -15.96
CA LEU A 112 11.07 2.85 -15.21
C LEU A 112 10.94 1.55 -14.40
N GLU A 113 11.44 0.43 -14.92
CA GLU A 113 11.48 -0.85 -14.19
C GLU A 113 12.39 -0.78 -12.97
N ASN A 114 13.56 -0.14 -13.09
CA ASN A 114 14.46 0.10 -11.96
C ASN A 114 13.84 1.03 -10.92
N GLU A 115 13.17 2.11 -11.35
CA GLU A 115 12.43 2.99 -10.44
C GLU A 115 11.30 2.24 -9.71
N LEU A 116 10.53 1.41 -10.42
CA LEU A 116 9.47 0.61 -9.83
C LEU A 116 10.03 -0.37 -8.79
N LYS A 117 11.18 -0.99 -9.07
CA LYS A 117 11.86 -1.87 -8.12
C LYS A 117 12.23 -1.12 -6.84
N ASN A 118 12.83 0.07 -6.97
CA ASN A 118 13.22 0.90 -5.83
C ASN A 118 12.00 1.31 -4.98
N ILE A 119 10.88 1.66 -5.62
CA ILE A 119 9.62 1.97 -4.92
C ILE A 119 9.12 0.76 -4.13
N LYS A 120 9.10 -0.43 -4.75
CA LYS A 120 8.66 -1.67 -4.08
C LYS A 120 9.54 -2.04 -2.88
N GLU A 121 10.84 -1.85 -3.01
CA GLU A 121 11.79 -2.09 -1.91
C GLU A 121 11.58 -1.10 -0.76
N TYR A 122 11.45 0.19 -1.07
CA TYR A 122 11.15 1.23 -0.08
C TYR A 122 9.87 0.94 0.70
N ARG A 123 8.78 0.58 0.00
CA ARG A 123 7.52 0.19 0.63
C ARG A 123 7.68 -1.01 1.55
N SER A 124 8.40 -2.05 1.11
CA SER A 124 8.64 -3.26 1.92
C SER A 124 9.33 -2.91 3.23
N ASN A 125 10.31 -2.00 3.19
CA ASN A 125 11.01 -1.53 4.38
C ASN A 125 10.08 -0.79 5.33
N ILE A 126 9.20 0.09 4.82
CA ILE A 126 8.19 0.78 5.64
C ILE A 126 7.22 -0.23 6.28
N ASP A 127 6.74 -1.21 5.51
CA ASP A 127 5.82 -2.24 6.00
C ASP A 127 6.44 -3.05 7.15
N GLU A 128 7.75 -3.32 7.08
CA GLU A 128 8.49 -3.97 8.17
C GLU A 128 8.68 -3.08 9.39
N GLU A 129 9.09 -1.82 9.22
CA GLU A 129 9.23 -0.88 10.34
C GLU A 129 7.90 -0.65 11.04
N PHE A 130 6.82 -0.48 10.28
CA PHE A 130 5.49 -0.30 10.83
C PHE A 130 5.06 -1.50 11.68
N LYS A 131 5.30 -2.74 11.21
CA LYS A 131 5.06 -3.96 12.01
C LYS A 131 5.88 -3.97 13.30
N LYS A 132 7.17 -3.62 13.24
CA LYS A 132 8.04 -3.55 14.42
C LYS A 132 7.54 -2.52 15.43
N CYS A 133 7.19 -1.31 14.99
CA CYS A 133 6.63 -0.27 15.86
C CYS A 133 5.36 -0.74 16.57
N MET A 134 4.44 -1.39 15.84
CA MET A 134 3.18 -1.86 16.43
C MET A 134 3.39 -3.02 17.41
N LEU A 135 4.37 -3.89 17.15
CA LEU A 135 4.78 -4.93 18.10
C LEU A 135 5.43 -4.35 19.36
N MET A 136 6.29 -3.33 19.24
CA MET A 136 6.88 -2.65 20.39
C MET A 136 5.81 -1.96 21.25
N ILE A 137 4.86 -1.27 20.63
CA ILE A 137 3.73 -0.65 21.34
C ILE A 137 2.84 -1.72 22.01
N TYR A 138 2.80 -2.95 21.49
CA TYR A 138 2.09 -4.02 22.16
C TYR A 138 2.86 -4.57 23.38
N ILE A 139 4.19 -4.70 23.28
CA ILE A 139 5.05 -5.29 24.34
C ILE A 139 5.34 -4.31 25.49
N MET A 140 5.40 -3.00 25.23
CA MET A 140 5.71 -1.99 26.25
C MET A 140 4.62 -1.82 27.31
N PHE A 141 3.55 -2.62 27.26
CA PHE A 141 2.34 -2.44 28.04
C PHE A 141 1.64 -3.77 28.34
#